data_AF-A0A6I3EPN4-F1
#
_entry.id   AF-A0A6I3EPN4-F1
#
_cell.length_a   1.000
_cell.length_b   1.000
_cell.length_c   1.000
_cell.angle_alpha   90.00
_cell.angle_beta   90.00
_cell.angle_gamma   90.00
#
_symmetry.space_group_name_H-M   'P 1'
#
loop_
_entity.id
_entity.type
_entity.pdbx_description
1 polymer ?
#
loop_
_entity_poly.entity_id
_entity_poly.type
_entity_poly.pdbx_seq_one_letter_code
_entity_poly.pdbx_strand_id
1 'polypeptide(L)'
;MPPRLRGKWALGITPRNFTWFMKDKLAVCERPGGYGENHRRVRRQEEIIWLRENGFGCVISIIPAPHNLHNYDELGLRYLHRPFTGTDDLGMWLKTFYTELNTLLEASTKVIVHNESLDDRLIGILGGYIRWSGMVDDPSLCINLTERIAKRQLDPFAREVILMAHELR
;
A
#
# COMPACT_ATOMS: atom_id res chain seq x y z
N MET A 1 28.65 -24.73 -2.41
CA MET A 1 27.49 -24.73 -1.49
C MET A 1 26.37 -25.53 -2.13
N PRO A 2 25.69 -26.45 -1.42
CA PRO A 2 24.56 -27.16 -2.02
C PRO A 2 23.39 -26.18 -2.25
N PRO A 3 22.57 -26.36 -3.30
CA PRO A 3 21.41 -25.51 -3.53
C PRO A 3 20.42 -25.68 -2.37
N ARG A 4 19.97 -24.57 -1.77
CA ARG A 4 18.85 -24.61 -0.81
C ARG A 4 17.59 -25.03 -1.56
N LEU A 5 17.20 -26.28 -1.41
CA LEU A 5 15.86 -26.78 -1.75
C LEU A 5 14.83 -26.05 -0.87
N ARG A 6 14.40 -24.85 -1.26
CA ARG A 6 13.19 -24.23 -0.68
C ARG A 6 12.00 -24.91 -1.34
N GLY A 7 11.39 -25.86 -0.63
CA GLY A 7 10.15 -26.49 -1.09
C GLY A 7 9.08 -25.45 -1.42
N LYS A 8 8.17 -25.78 -2.34
CA LYS A 8 7.04 -24.93 -2.78
C LYS A 8 6.23 -24.30 -1.64
N TRP A 9 6.31 -24.86 -0.43
CA TRP A 9 5.63 -24.46 0.79
C TRP A 9 6.31 -23.32 1.58
N ALA A 10 7.47 -22.84 1.14
CA ALA A 10 8.24 -21.80 1.85
C ALA A 10 8.10 -20.39 1.27
N LEU A 11 7.19 -20.18 0.32
CA LEU A 11 7.05 -18.90 -0.42
C LEU A 11 5.89 -18.03 0.05
N GLY A 12 5.05 -18.52 0.99
CA GLY A 12 3.83 -17.83 1.40
C GLY A 12 2.77 -17.78 0.31
N ILE A 13 1.70 -17.01 0.54
CA ILE A 13 0.63 -16.78 -0.44
C ILE A 13 0.43 -15.29 -0.71
N THR A 14 0.03 -14.93 -1.92
CA THR A 14 -0.19 -13.53 -2.28
C THR A 14 -1.28 -12.88 -1.41
N PRO A 15 -1.07 -11.64 -0.92
CA PRO A 15 -2.09 -10.86 -0.25
C PRO A 15 -3.38 -10.73 -1.08
N ARG A 16 -4.53 -10.68 -0.38
CA ARG A 16 -5.81 -10.40 -1.05
C ARG A 16 -5.78 -9.02 -1.71
N ASN A 17 -6.43 -8.95 -2.87
CA ASN A 17 -6.54 -7.72 -3.66
C ASN A 17 -5.18 -7.06 -3.96
N PHE A 18 -4.11 -7.84 -4.01
CA PHE A 18 -2.79 -7.36 -4.37
C PHE A 18 -2.79 -6.71 -5.76
N THR A 19 -2.39 -5.45 -5.82
CA THR A 19 -2.39 -4.65 -7.06
C THR A 19 -1.14 -3.80 -7.16
N TRP A 20 -0.48 -3.83 -8.32
CA TRP A 20 0.65 -2.94 -8.61
C TRP A 20 0.15 -1.54 -8.98
N PHE A 21 0.67 -0.52 -8.30
CA PHE A 21 0.55 0.88 -8.74
C PHE A 21 1.76 1.28 -9.59
N MET A 22 2.95 0.90 -9.14
CA MET A 22 4.19 0.98 -9.90
C MET A 22 4.86 -0.37 -9.86
N LYS A 23 4.98 -1.01 -11.03
CA LYS A 23 5.48 -2.38 -11.14
C LYS A 23 6.83 -2.54 -10.43
N ASP A 24 6.89 -3.52 -9.53
CA ASP A 24 8.06 -3.87 -8.71
C ASP A 24 8.59 -2.78 -7.76
N LYS A 25 7.85 -1.67 -7.59
CA LYS A 25 8.19 -0.58 -6.68
C LYS A 25 7.13 -0.34 -5.61
N LEU A 26 5.88 -0.17 -6.02
CA LEU A 26 4.76 0.18 -5.15
C LEU A 26 3.53 -0.66 -5.46
N ALA A 27 3.06 -1.38 -4.45
CA ALA A 27 1.82 -2.14 -4.49
C ALA A 27 0.85 -1.73 -3.38
N VAL A 28 -0.39 -2.17 -3.53
CA VAL A 28 -1.43 -2.09 -2.51
C VAL A 28 -2.05 -3.46 -2.29
N CYS A 29 -2.59 -3.69 -1.10
CA CYS A 29 -3.41 -4.88 -0.82
C CYS A 29 -4.43 -4.61 0.29
N GLU A 30 -5.34 -5.57 0.47
CA GLU A 30 -6.14 -5.69 1.69
C GLU A 30 -5.23 -5.97 2.90
N ARG A 31 -5.71 -5.73 4.12
CA ARG A 31 -4.99 -6.09 5.34
C ARG A 31 -4.57 -7.57 5.30
N PRO A 32 -3.27 -7.89 5.48
CA PRO A 32 -2.83 -9.28 5.58
C PRO A 32 -3.61 -10.04 6.66
N GLY A 33 -4.10 -11.23 6.30
CA GLY A 33 -5.00 -12.05 7.09
C GLY A 33 -6.48 -11.73 6.93
N GLY A 34 -6.87 -10.67 6.22
CA GLY A 34 -8.26 -10.19 6.13
C GLY A 34 -8.71 -9.38 7.35
N TYR A 35 -9.98 -8.97 7.38
CA TYR A 35 -10.57 -8.13 8.42
C TYR A 35 -11.97 -8.60 8.85
N GLY A 36 -12.48 -8.09 9.97
CA GLY A 36 -13.72 -8.56 10.60
C GLY A 36 -13.73 -10.08 10.85
N GLU A 37 -14.90 -10.70 10.67
CA GLU A 37 -15.10 -12.16 10.78
C GLU A 37 -14.31 -12.99 9.76
N ASN A 38 -13.81 -12.37 8.69
CA ASN A 38 -13.02 -13.02 7.65
C ASN A 38 -11.53 -13.07 7.97
N HIS A 39 -11.12 -12.57 9.14
CA HIS A 39 -9.73 -12.58 9.58
C HIS A 39 -9.23 -14.01 9.88
N ARG A 40 -8.03 -14.36 9.40
CA ARG A 40 -7.39 -15.68 9.59
C ARG A 40 -5.90 -15.54 9.92
N ARG A 41 -5.48 -16.09 11.06
CA ARG A 41 -4.08 -16.04 11.55
C ARG A 41 -3.08 -16.71 10.61
N VAL A 42 -3.37 -17.92 10.15
CA VAL A 42 -2.48 -18.68 9.24
C VAL A 42 -2.28 -17.92 7.93
N ARG A 43 -3.37 -17.40 7.33
CA ARG A 43 -3.29 -16.58 6.12
C ARG A 43 -2.42 -15.33 6.33
N ARG A 44 -2.59 -14.63 7.45
CA ARG A 44 -1.75 -13.45 7.76
C ARG A 44 -0.26 -13.82 7.71
N GLN A 45 0.12 -14.90 8.37
CA GLN A 45 1.51 -15.35 8.40
C GLN A 45 2.00 -15.68 6.98
N GLU A 46 1.24 -16.44 6.21
CA GLU A 46 1.59 -16.79 4.83
C GLU A 46 1.70 -15.56 3.90
N GLU A 47 0.83 -14.56 4.06
CA GLU A 47 0.88 -13.32 3.28
C GLU A 47 2.08 -12.44 3.66
N ILE A 48 2.44 -12.36 4.95
CA ILE A 48 3.64 -11.64 5.39
C ILE A 48 4.92 -12.34 4.90
N ILE A 49 4.97 -13.68 4.96
CA ILE A 49 6.06 -14.47 4.39
C ILE A 49 6.18 -14.15 2.90
N TRP A 50 5.08 -14.18 2.16
CA TRP A 50 5.09 -13.88 0.73
C TRP A 50 5.65 -12.49 0.43
N LEU A 51 5.27 -11.46 1.18
CA LEU A 51 5.80 -10.11 1.01
C LEU A 51 7.32 -10.09 1.18
N ARG A 52 7.83 -10.70 2.25
CA ARG A 52 9.27 -10.77 2.52
C ARG A 52 10.01 -11.52 1.42
N GLU A 53 9.53 -12.70 1.03
CA GLU A 53 10.17 -13.52 0.00
C GLU A 53 10.09 -12.89 -1.40
N ASN A 54 9.13 -12.00 -1.66
CA ASN A 54 9.03 -11.22 -2.91
C ASN A 54 9.77 -9.87 -2.86
N GLY A 55 10.58 -9.66 -1.83
CA GLY A 55 11.51 -8.54 -1.71
C GLY A 55 10.85 -7.21 -1.31
N PHE A 56 9.64 -7.23 -0.73
CA PHE A 56 9.09 -6.02 -0.12
C PHE A 56 9.93 -5.60 1.08
N GLY A 57 10.53 -4.42 0.99
CA GLY A 57 11.41 -3.88 2.01
C GLY A 57 10.70 -3.03 3.06
N CYS A 58 9.43 -2.66 2.82
CA CYS A 58 8.60 -1.97 3.81
C CYS A 58 7.10 -2.19 3.56
N VAL A 59 6.35 -2.43 4.62
CA VAL A 59 4.88 -2.38 4.64
C VAL A 59 4.44 -1.07 5.28
N ILE A 60 3.49 -0.36 4.67
CA ILE A 60 2.87 0.81 5.30
C ILE A 60 1.42 0.47 5.62
N SER A 61 1.08 0.42 6.91
CA SER A 61 -0.29 0.27 7.38
C SER A 61 -0.90 1.66 7.58
N ILE A 62 -2.00 1.95 6.88
CA ILE A 62 -2.79 3.16 7.10
C ILE A 62 -3.99 2.96 8.02
N ILE A 63 -4.09 1.78 8.64
CA ILE A 63 -5.20 1.43 9.54
C ILE A 63 -5.02 2.16 10.88
N PRO A 64 -6.06 2.82 11.43
CA PRO A 64 -5.98 3.45 12.76
C PRO A 64 -5.51 2.51 13.87
N ALA A 65 -6.09 1.31 13.94
CA ALA A 65 -5.71 0.29 14.92
C ALA A 65 -4.36 -0.36 14.59
N PRO A 66 -3.59 -0.83 15.59
CA PRO A 66 -2.28 -1.45 15.41
C PRO A 66 -2.36 -2.90 14.89
N HIS A 67 -3.27 -3.17 13.95
CA HIS A 67 -3.44 -4.50 13.39
C HIS A 67 -2.19 -4.92 12.61
N ASN A 68 -1.76 -6.17 12.85
CA ASN A 68 -0.60 -6.83 12.25
C ASN A 68 0.79 -6.29 12.65
N LEU A 69 0.91 -5.17 13.37
CA LEU A 69 2.22 -4.58 13.70
C LEU A 69 3.18 -5.57 14.36
N HIS A 70 2.72 -6.21 15.45
CA HIS A 70 3.49 -7.25 16.12
C HIS A 70 3.84 -8.44 15.21
N ASN A 71 2.99 -8.79 14.24
CA ASN A 71 3.26 -9.89 13.33
C ASN A 71 4.31 -9.54 12.27
N TYR A 72 4.43 -8.26 11.91
CA TYR A 72 5.52 -7.78 11.07
C TYR A 72 6.86 -7.86 11.82
N ASP A 73 6.87 -7.49 13.11
CA ASP A 73 8.03 -7.64 14.00
C ASP A 73 8.46 -9.12 14.11
N GLU A 74 7.53 -10.02 14.43
CA GLU A 74 7.78 -11.46 14.57
C GLU A 74 8.38 -12.08 13.29
N LEU A 75 7.98 -11.60 12.11
CA LEU A 75 8.39 -12.15 10.82
C LEU A 75 9.54 -11.37 10.16
N GLY A 76 10.07 -10.35 10.85
CA GLY A 76 11.20 -9.55 10.39
C GLY A 76 10.91 -8.73 9.14
N LEU A 77 9.66 -8.25 8.99
CA LEU A 77 9.26 -7.39 7.89
C LEU A 77 9.17 -5.95 8.40
N ARG A 78 10.02 -5.05 7.88
CA ARG A 78 9.97 -3.63 8.25
C ARG A 78 8.59 -3.05 7.92
N TYR A 79 8.06 -2.23 8.83
CA TYR A 79 6.81 -1.52 8.60
C TYR A 79 6.86 -0.06 9.05
N LEU A 80 5.90 0.71 8.56
CA LEU A 80 5.52 2.02 9.07
C LEU A 80 4.03 2.00 9.40
N HIS A 81 3.66 2.55 10.54
CA HIS A 81 2.27 2.76 10.93
C HIS A 81 1.92 4.23 10.72
N ARG A 82 1.11 4.52 9.70
CA ARG A 82 0.67 5.86 9.32
C ARG A 82 -0.85 5.90 9.30
N PRO A 83 -1.50 5.81 10.47
CA PRO A 83 -2.95 5.70 10.54
C PRO A 83 -3.64 6.89 9.84
N PHE A 84 -4.65 6.56 9.04
CA PHE A 84 -5.50 7.50 8.31
C PHE A 84 -6.92 7.44 8.87
N THR A 85 -7.38 8.51 9.52
CA THR A 85 -8.73 8.60 10.13
C THR A 85 -9.73 9.38 9.27
N GLY A 86 -9.25 10.15 8.29
CA GLY A 86 -10.09 10.92 7.37
C GLY A 86 -10.80 12.14 7.99
N THR A 87 -10.47 12.53 9.23
CA THR A 87 -11.17 13.60 9.97
C THR A 87 -10.36 14.88 10.19
N ASP A 88 -9.03 14.80 10.24
CA ASP A 88 -8.17 15.94 10.59
C ASP A 88 -7.08 16.16 9.53
N ASP A 89 -6.94 17.42 9.10
CA ASP A 89 -5.96 17.96 8.14
C ASP A 89 -5.43 16.95 7.10
N LEU A 90 -6.34 16.55 6.19
CA LEU A 90 -6.04 15.65 5.09
C LEU A 90 -4.82 16.10 4.29
N GLY A 91 -4.67 17.40 4.04
CA GLY A 91 -3.54 17.96 3.29
C GLY A 91 -2.20 17.73 4.01
N MET A 92 -2.12 18.03 5.30
CA MET A 92 -0.91 17.79 6.10
C MET A 92 -0.57 16.30 6.19
N TRP A 93 -1.58 15.45 6.39
CA TRP A 93 -1.37 14.00 6.43
C TRP A 93 -0.84 13.48 5.09
N LEU A 94 -1.47 13.88 3.97
CA LEU A 94 -1.06 13.49 2.62
C LEU A 94 0.36 13.97 2.32
N LYS A 95 0.70 15.22 2.64
CA LYS A 95 2.04 15.77 2.43
C LYS A 95 3.10 14.97 3.18
N THR A 96 2.84 14.64 4.44
CA THR A 96 3.74 13.83 5.26
C THR A 96 3.88 12.41 4.70
N PHE A 97 2.75 11.76 4.39
CA PHE A 97 2.72 10.41 3.83
C PHE A 97 3.43 10.33 2.49
N TYR A 98 3.20 11.28 1.58
CA TYR A 98 3.84 11.32 0.26
C TYR A 98 5.34 11.54 0.35
N THR A 99 5.80 12.45 1.22
CA THR A 99 7.22 12.70 1.43
C THR A 99 7.95 11.45 1.91
N GLU A 100 7.36 10.73 2.86
CA GLU A 100 7.96 9.51 3.40
C GLU A 100 7.91 8.35 2.39
N LEU A 101 6.79 8.16 1.70
CA LEU A 101 6.67 7.18 0.63
C LEU A 101 7.70 7.46 -0.47
N ASN A 102 7.88 8.72 -0.87
CA ASN A 102 8.87 9.13 -1.85
C ASN A 102 10.29 8.79 -1.41
N THR A 103 10.62 9.09 -0.14
CA THR A 103 11.94 8.78 0.44
C THR A 103 12.25 7.28 0.36
N LEU A 104 11.28 6.42 0.65
CA LEU A 104 11.45 4.97 0.52
C LEU A 104 11.68 4.54 -0.93
N LEU A 105 10.90 5.09 -1.86
CA LEU A 105 10.98 4.75 -3.28
C LEU A 105 12.26 5.25 -3.95
N GLU A 106 12.76 6.43 -3.57
CA GLU A 106 14.07 6.96 -3.98
C GLU A 106 15.22 6.08 -3.47
N ALA A 107 15.08 5.52 -2.26
CA ALA A 107 15.99 4.50 -1.73
C ALA A 107 15.80 3.12 -2.38
N SER A 108 15.02 3.01 -3.47
CA SER A 108 14.70 1.75 -4.15
C SER A 108 14.07 0.68 -3.25
N THR A 109 13.42 1.10 -2.15
CA THR A 109 12.69 0.20 -1.27
C THR A 109 11.38 -0.18 -1.96
N LYS A 110 11.13 -1.48 -2.10
CA LYS A 110 9.86 -2.01 -2.60
C LYS A 110 8.80 -1.91 -1.50
N VAL A 111 7.79 -1.09 -1.71
CA VAL A 111 6.78 -0.73 -0.70
C VAL A 111 5.43 -1.37 -1.01
N ILE A 112 4.74 -1.83 0.02
CA ILE A 112 3.31 -2.15 -0.06
C ILE A 112 2.52 -1.33 0.96
N VAL A 113 1.41 -0.74 0.53
CA VAL A 113 0.50 -0.01 1.42
C VAL A 113 -0.79 -0.81 1.58
N HIS A 114 -1.30 -0.92 2.81
CA HIS A 114 -2.58 -1.59 3.04
C HIS A 114 -3.49 -0.81 4.00
N ASN A 115 -4.78 -1.00 3.81
CA ASN A 115 -5.85 -0.62 4.73
C ASN A 115 -6.65 -1.89 5.11
N GLU A 116 -7.74 -1.78 5.86
CA GLU A 116 -8.61 -2.93 6.12
C GLU A 116 -9.09 -3.57 4.83
N SER A 117 -9.63 -2.78 3.91
CA SER A 117 -10.07 -3.15 2.57
C SER A 117 -9.31 -2.38 1.49
N LEU A 118 -9.34 -2.88 0.25
CA LEU A 118 -8.85 -2.12 -0.91
C LEU A 118 -10.00 -1.27 -1.51
N ASP A 119 -10.25 -0.13 -0.87
CA ASP A 119 -11.29 0.83 -1.24
C ASP A 119 -10.75 2.01 -2.04
N ASP A 120 -11.65 2.87 -2.50
CA ASP A 120 -11.30 4.06 -3.27
C ASP A 120 -10.50 5.06 -2.43
N ARG A 121 -10.59 5.01 -1.10
CA ARG A 121 -9.75 5.85 -0.23
C ARG A 121 -8.29 5.52 -0.40
N LEU A 122 -7.91 4.25 -0.23
CA LEU A 122 -6.53 3.82 -0.39
C LEU A 122 -6.05 4.06 -1.84
N ILE A 123 -6.86 3.67 -2.83
CA ILE A 123 -6.54 3.87 -4.25
C ILE A 123 -6.35 5.36 -4.59
N GLY A 124 -7.23 6.24 -4.10
CA GLY A 124 -7.17 7.68 -4.31
C GLY A 124 -5.94 8.33 -3.69
N ILE A 125 -5.56 7.91 -2.46
CA ILE A 125 -4.30 8.34 -1.84
C ILE A 125 -3.11 8.01 -2.73
N LEU A 126 -3.05 6.79 -3.28
CA LEU A 126 -1.93 6.40 -4.17
C LEU A 126 -2.00 7.10 -5.54
N GLY A 127 -3.19 7.33 -6.10
CA GLY A 127 -3.35 8.16 -7.29
C GLY A 127 -2.85 9.59 -7.05
N GLY A 128 -3.17 10.17 -5.89
CA GLY A 128 -2.66 11.48 -5.50
C GLY A 128 -1.14 11.50 -5.34
N TYR A 129 -0.50 10.42 -4.88
CA TYR A 129 0.97 10.31 -4.87
C TYR A 129 1.57 10.40 -6.29
N ILE A 130 0.99 9.71 -7.27
CA ILE A 130 1.46 9.74 -8.67
C ILE A 130 1.42 11.17 -9.23
N ARG A 131 0.37 11.93 -8.88
CA ARG A 131 0.29 13.35 -9.24
C ARG A 131 1.25 14.22 -8.44
N TRP A 132 1.30 14.06 -7.12
CA TRP A 132 2.18 14.82 -6.24
C TRP A 132 3.65 14.66 -6.63
N SER A 133 4.08 13.45 -6.97
CA SER A 133 5.46 13.13 -7.41
C SER A 133 5.81 13.66 -8.81
N GLY A 134 4.85 14.20 -9.57
CA GLY A 134 5.10 14.70 -10.93
C GLY A 134 5.26 13.62 -12.00
N MET A 135 4.92 12.36 -11.69
CA MET A 135 4.89 11.30 -12.71
C MET A 135 3.77 11.52 -13.73
N VAL A 136 2.66 12.12 -13.29
CA VAL A 136 1.53 12.53 -14.14
C VAL A 136 1.03 13.89 -13.69
N ASP A 137 1.22 14.92 -14.52
CA ASP A 137 0.79 16.28 -14.18
C ASP A 137 -0.68 16.56 -14.54
N ASP A 138 -1.20 15.96 -15.61
CA ASP A 138 -2.58 16.15 -16.03
C ASP A 138 -3.55 15.41 -15.08
N PRO A 139 -4.47 16.12 -14.41
CA PRO A 139 -5.37 15.52 -13.43
C PRO A 139 -6.32 14.50 -14.06
N SER A 140 -6.82 14.76 -15.26
CA SER A 140 -7.75 13.86 -15.95
C SER A 140 -7.08 12.53 -16.30
N LEU A 141 -5.85 12.58 -16.81
CA LEU A 141 -5.03 11.41 -17.10
C LEU A 141 -4.72 10.64 -15.81
N CYS A 142 -4.36 11.33 -14.72
CA CYS A 142 -4.08 10.68 -13.45
C CYS A 142 -5.31 9.94 -12.89
N ILE A 143 -6.50 10.55 -12.97
CA ILE A 143 -7.77 9.89 -12.61
C ILE A 143 -8.00 8.66 -13.49
N ASN A 144 -7.91 8.80 -14.82
CA ASN A 144 -8.13 7.70 -15.75
C ASN A 144 -7.16 6.52 -15.54
N LEU A 145 -5.88 6.80 -15.25
CA LEU A 145 -4.89 5.77 -14.93
C LEU A 145 -5.23 5.08 -13.61
N THR A 146 -5.61 5.84 -12.60
CA THR A 146 -5.99 5.31 -11.29
C THR A 146 -7.25 4.45 -11.39
N GLU A 147 -8.26 4.86 -12.16
CA GLU A 147 -9.47 4.08 -12.45
C GLU A 147 -9.15 2.77 -13.20
N ARG A 148 -8.20 2.80 -14.14
CA ARG A 148 -7.72 1.58 -14.82
C ARG A 148 -7.04 0.60 -13.86
N ILE A 149 -6.24 1.10 -12.92
CA ILE A 149 -5.62 0.29 -11.87
C ILE A 149 -6.70 -0.30 -10.94
N ALA A 150 -7.69 0.51 -10.54
CA ALA A 150 -8.79 0.12 -9.67
C ALA A 150 -9.82 -0.79 -10.35
N LYS A 151 -9.87 -0.79 -11.69
CA LYS A 151 -10.89 -1.46 -12.53
C LYS A 151 -12.32 -1.01 -12.23
N ARG A 152 -12.49 0.23 -11.76
CA ARG A 152 -13.77 0.87 -11.45
C ARG A 152 -13.64 2.38 -11.49
N GLN A 153 -14.76 3.08 -11.55
CA GLN A 153 -14.77 4.53 -11.39
C GLN A 153 -14.41 4.90 -9.96
N LEU A 154 -13.62 5.96 -9.81
CA LEU A 154 -13.27 6.50 -8.50
C LEU A 154 -14.42 7.29 -7.90
N ASP A 155 -14.64 7.10 -6.61
CA ASP A 155 -15.53 7.93 -5.81
C ASP A 155 -15.07 9.42 -5.74
N PRO A 156 -15.92 10.32 -5.22
CA PRO A 156 -15.58 11.74 -5.10
C PRO A 156 -14.34 12.00 -4.25
N PHE A 157 -14.13 11.25 -3.17
CA PHE A 157 -12.98 11.43 -2.28
C PHE A 157 -11.67 11.17 -3.03
N ALA A 158 -11.59 10.04 -3.74
CA ALA A 158 -10.40 9.67 -4.48
C ALA A 158 -10.07 10.66 -5.59
N ARG A 159 -11.09 11.17 -6.27
CA ARG A 159 -10.94 12.23 -7.29
C ARG A 159 -10.46 13.54 -6.68
N GLU A 160 -11.04 13.97 -5.56
CA GLU A 160 -10.66 15.19 -4.86
C GLU A 160 -9.19 15.13 -4.40
N VAL A 161 -8.77 14.01 -3.79
CA VAL A 161 -7.38 13.76 -3.40
C VAL A 161 -6.44 13.90 -4.59
N ILE A 162 -6.78 13.30 -5.73
CA ILE A 162 -5.97 13.45 -6.95
C ILE A 162 -5.96 14.91 -7.41
N LEU A 163 -7.08 15.61 -7.46
CA LEU A 163 -7.11 16.99 -7.95
C LEU A 163 -6.20 17.92 -7.13
N MET A 164 -6.30 17.88 -5.80
CA MET A 164 -5.55 18.76 -4.90
C MET A 164 -4.08 18.37 -4.70
N ALA A 165 -3.67 17.14 -5.01
CA ALA A 165 -2.35 16.63 -4.63
C ALA A 165 -1.15 17.47 -5.12
N HIS A 166 -1.28 18.22 -6.21
CA HIS A 166 -0.22 19.10 -6.72
C HIS A 166 0.08 20.31 -5.83
N GLU A 167 -0.89 20.75 -5.02
CA GLU A 167 -0.75 21.87 -4.08
C GLU A 167 0.09 21.49 -2.84
N LEU A 168 0.31 20.19 -2.64
CA LEU A 168 1.00 19.64 -1.48
C LEU A 168 2.52 19.44 -1.70
N ARG A 169 3.05 19.83 -2.87
CA ARG A 169 4.49 19.76 -3.19
C ARG A 169 5.34 20.66 -2.26
#